data_AF-B2IWJ1-F1
#
_entry.id   AF-B2IWJ1-F1
#
_cell.length_a   1.000
_cell.length_b   1.000
_cell.length_c   1.000
_cell.angle_alpha   90.00
_cell.angle_beta   90.00
_cell.angle_gamma   90.00
#
_symmetry.space_group_name_H-M   'P 1'
#
loop_
_entity.id
_entity.type
_entity.pdbx_description
1 polymer ?
#
loop_
_entity_poly.entity_id
_entity_poly.type
_entity_poly.pdbx_seq_one_letter_code
_entity_poly.pdbx_strand_id
1 'polypeptide(L)'
;MSKIVKMSMQTYTLTDARNKHGEVFDKATTEPVLLTKQSRPSHVIISAESYQKLMNRLEELEDMVFGQAAEVALSQSKMIGTEAFTSALKHLANGEA
;
A
#
# COMPACT_ATOMS: atom_id res chain seq x y z
N MET A 1 -7.72 -16.04 -5.21
CA MET A 1 -6.42 -16.75 -5.18
C MET A 1 -5.32 -15.70 -5.26
N SER A 2 -4.70 -15.36 -4.12
CA SER A 2 -3.55 -14.46 -4.13
C SER A 2 -2.39 -15.18 -4.81
N LYS A 3 -2.09 -14.76 -6.04
CA LYS A 3 -0.94 -15.25 -6.78
C LYS A 3 0.26 -14.67 -6.04
N ILE A 4 0.82 -15.40 -5.08
CA ILE A 4 2.12 -15.09 -4.51
C ILE A 4 3.04 -14.99 -5.72
N VAL A 5 3.46 -13.77 -6.05
CA VAL A 5 4.37 -13.53 -7.16
C VAL A 5 5.67 -14.19 -6.73
N LYS A 6 5.89 -15.42 -7.19
CA LYS A 6 7.12 -16.17 -6.95
C LYS A 6 8.18 -15.58 -7.86
N MET A 7 8.67 -14.39 -7.50
CA MET A 7 9.86 -13.83 -8.11
C MET A 7 11.03 -14.66 -7.61
N SER A 8 11.78 -15.27 -8.52
CA SER A 8 13.10 -15.84 -8.22
C SER A 8 14.07 -14.70 -7.95
N MET A 9 13.92 -14.04 -6.80
CA MET A 9 14.78 -12.95 -6.37
C MET A 9 16.17 -13.50 -6.08
N GLN A 10 17.18 -12.84 -6.65
CA GLN A 10 18.55 -13.15 -6.28
C GLN A 10 18.75 -12.87 -4.79
N THR A 11 19.47 -13.76 -4.14
CA THR A 11 19.67 -13.73 -2.69
C THR A 11 21.15 -13.57 -2.40
N TYR A 12 21.47 -12.56 -1.60
CA TYR A 12 22.82 -12.28 -1.12
C TYR A 12 22.85 -12.33 0.40
N THR A 13 23.99 -12.66 0.99
CA THR A 13 24.18 -12.49 2.44
C THR A 13 24.45 -11.01 2.75
N LEU A 14 24.23 -10.59 4.01
CA LEU A 14 24.67 -9.27 4.46
C LEU A 14 26.17 -9.04 4.25
N THR A 15 26.98 -10.10 4.35
CA THR A 15 28.43 -10.05 4.08
C THR A 15 28.70 -9.78 2.60
N ASP A 16 27.96 -10.41 1.69
CA ASP A 16 28.06 -10.14 0.25
C ASP A 16 27.62 -8.72 -0.07
N ALA A 17 26.52 -8.25 0.50
CA ALA A 17 26.06 -6.87 0.31
C ALA A 17 27.08 -5.84 0.79
N ARG A 18 27.87 -6.14 1.84
CA ARG A 18 28.96 -5.27 2.30
C ARG A 18 30.16 -5.32 1.35
N ASN A 19 30.59 -6.52 0.97
CA ASN A 19 31.85 -6.73 0.25
C ASN A 19 31.73 -6.54 -1.27
N LYS A 20 30.53 -6.76 -1.83
CA LYS A 20 30.20 -6.69 -3.26
C LYS A 20 29.02 -5.73 -3.50
N HIS A 21 28.96 -4.64 -2.74
CA HIS A 21 27.86 -3.67 -2.78
C HIS A 21 27.57 -3.16 -4.19
N GLY A 22 28.60 -2.94 -5.02
CA GLY A 22 28.42 -2.53 -6.42
C GLY A 22 27.55 -3.52 -7.22
N GLU A 23 27.90 -4.80 -7.22
CA GLU A 23 27.13 -5.84 -7.92
C GLU A 23 25.71 -5.94 -7.38
N VAL A 24 25.54 -5.90 -6.05
CA VAL A 24 24.24 -5.98 -5.40
C VAL A 24 23.34 -4.79 -5.79
N PHE A 25 23.90 -3.58 -5.88
CA PHE A 25 23.14 -2.39 -6.29
C PHE A 25 22.85 -2.36 -7.79
N ASP A 26 23.79 -2.81 -8.63
CA ASP A 26 23.57 -2.93 -10.08
C ASP A 26 22.40 -3.90 -10.36
N LYS A 27 22.35 -5.04 -9.64
CA LYS A 27 21.21 -5.97 -9.71
C LYS A 27 19.92 -5.35 -9.20
N ALA A 28 19.98 -4.67 -8.04
CA ALA A 28 18.83 -3.99 -7.44
C ALA A 28 18.25 -2.86 -8.31
N THR A 29 19.02 -2.36 -9.28
CA THR A 29 18.55 -1.39 -10.27
C THR A 29 17.52 -2.01 -11.23
N THR A 30 17.71 -3.28 -11.60
CA THR A 30 16.86 -3.99 -12.55
C THR A 30 15.80 -4.87 -11.92
N GLU A 31 16.08 -5.47 -10.76
CA GLU A 31 15.18 -6.40 -10.08
C GLU A 31 15.34 -6.35 -8.55
N PRO A 32 14.29 -6.64 -7.76
CA PRO A 32 14.44 -6.74 -6.30
C PRO A 32 15.44 -7.81 -5.88
N VAL A 33 16.27 -7.48 -4.90
CA VAL A 33 17.29 -8.38 -4.34
C VAL A 33 17.00 -8.67 -2.87
N LEU A 34 17.09 -9.93 -2.46
CA LEU A 34 16.88 -10.36 -1.09
C LEU A 34 18.20 -10.42 -0.31
N LEU A 35 18.24 -9.79 0.86
CA LEU A 35 19.35 -9.90 1.81
C LEU A 35 19.04 -10.86 2.95
N THR A 36 19.98 -11.76 3.22
CA THR A 36 19.87 -12.74 4.31
C THR A 36 20.92 -12.54 5.39
N LYS A 37 20.53 -12.83 6.63
CA LYS A 37 21.43 -12.94 7.79
C LYS A 37 21.30 -14.35 8.35
N GLN A 38 22.40 -15.11 8.38
CA GLN A 38 22.39 -16.51 8.84
C GLN A 38 21.29 -17.34 8.14
N SER A 39 21.21 -17.21 6.81
CA SER A 39 20.20 -17.89 5.95
C SER A 39 18.74 -17.50 6.20
N ARG A 40 18.48 -16.47 7.02
CA ARG A 40 17.13 -15.92 7.21
C ARG A 40 16.93 -14.66 6.37
N PRO A 41 15.82 -14.53 5.61
CA PRO A 41 15.42 -13.29 4.95
C PRO A 41 15.41 -12.12 5.96
N SER A 42 15.98 -10.98 5.58
CA SER A 42 16.09 -9.82 6.48
C SER A 42 15.61 -8.51 5.84
N HIS A 43 16.07 -8.23 4.62
CA HIS A 43 15.78 -6.97 3.92
C HIS A 43 15.65 -7.24 2.43
N VAL A 44 14.96 -6.35 1.72
CA VAL A 44 14.94 -6.32 0.26
C VAL A 44 15.54 -5.00 -0.19
N ILE A 45 16.41 -5.05 -1.19
CA ILE A 45 16.91 -3.85 -1.88
C ILE A 45 16.20 -3.75 -3.23
N ILE A 46 15.71 -2.56 -3.52
CA ILE A 46 15.14 -2.16 -4.81
C ILE A 46 15.62 -0.76 -5.15
N SER A 47 15.62 -0.40 -6.44
CA SER A 47 15.88 0.96 -6.86
C SER A 47 14.86 1.93 -6.27
N ALA A 48 15.29 3.17 -6.00
CA ALA A 48 14.42 4.23 -5.51
C ALA A 48 13.24 4.49 -6.46
N GLU A 49 13.49 4.43 -7.78
CA GLU A 49 12.45 4.56 -8.80
C GLU A 49 11.41 3.43 -8.70
N SER A 50 11.85 2.18 -8.56
CA SER A 50 10.95 1.03 -8.40
C SER A 50 10.13 1.14 -7.12
N TYR A 51 10.75 1.61 -6.02
CA TYR A 51 10.04 1.86 -4.76
C TYR A 51 8.97 2.94 -4.93
N GLN A 52 9.28 4.05 -5.58
CA GLN A 52 8.31 5.11 -5.82
C GLN A 52 7.14 4.64 -6.68
N LYS A 53 7.41 3.90 -7.77
CA LYS A 53 6.36 3.31 -8.61
C LYS A 53 5.48 2.34 -7.83
N LEU A 54 6.06 1.54 -6.94
CA LEU A 54 5.32 0.63 -6.08
C LEU A 54 4.39 1.39 -5.13
N MET A 55 4.89 2.45 -4.48
CA MET A 55 4.09 3.27 -3.57
C MET A 55 2.94 3.97 -4.29
N ASN A 56 3.21 4.61 -5.43
CA ASN A 56 2.17 5.24 -6.24
C ASN A 56 1.10 4.22 -6.67
N ARG A 57 1.51 3.01 -7.05
CA ARG A 57 0.57 1.96 -7.45
C ARG A 57 -0.30 1.46 -6.30
N LEU A 58 0.24 1.42 -5.07
CA LEU A 58 -0.54 1.09 -3.89
C LEU A 58 -1.57 2.16 -3.60
N GLU A 59 -1.19 3.44 -3.65
CA GLU A 59 -2.09 4.58 -3.46
C GLU A 59 -3.25 4.57 -4.46
N GLU A 60 -2.96 4.37 -5.76
CA GLU A 60 -3.98 4.23 -6.80
C GLU A 60 -4.98 3.10 -6.53
N LEU A 61 -4.51 1.98 -5.96
CA LEU A 61 -5.36 0.84 -5.63
C LEU A 61 -6.22 1.12 -4.39
N GLU A 62 -5.66 1.77 -3.39
CA GLU A 62 -6.41 2.20 -2.19
C GLU A 62 -7.52 3.19 -2.57
N ASP A 63 -7.20 4.20 -3.39
CA ASP A 63 -8.16 5.16 -3.91
C ASP A 63 -9.29 4.48 -4.69
N MET A 64 -8.96 3.50 -5.54
CA MET A 64 -9.98 2.73 -6.27
C MET A 64 -10.92 1.97 -5.34
N VAL A 65 -10.37 1.34 -4.29
CA VAL A 65 -11.17 0.61 -3.30
C VAL A 65 -12.06 1.56 -2.50
N PHE A 66 -11.53 2.71 -2.08
CA PHE A 66 -12.33 3.73 -1.37
C PHE A 66 -13.42 4.34 -2.24
N GLY A 67 -13.11 4.63 -3.51
CA GLY A 67 -14.10 5.09 -4.49
C GLY A 67 -15.25 4.10 -4.65
N GLN A 68 -14.95 2.81 -4.83
CA GLN A 68 -15.97 1.76 -4.90
C GLN A 68 -16.80 1.65 -3.62
N ALA A 69 -16.16 1.72 -2.45
CA ALA A 69 -16.86 1.69 -1.18
C ALA A 69 -17.80 2.90 -1.02
N ALA A 70 -17.38 4.09 -1.46
CA ALA A 70 -18.20 5.29 -1.45
C ALA A 70 -19.39 5.19 -2.41
N GLU A 71 -19.20 4.65 -3.61
CA GLU A 71 -20.29 4.40 -4.57
C GLU A 71 -21.33 3.43 -4.01
N VAL A 72 -20.87 2.33 -3.40
CA VAL A 72 -21.76 1.36 -2.75
C VAL A 72 -22.53 2.03 -1.61
N ALA A 73 -21.83 2.77 -0.74
CA ALA A 73 -22.46 3.50 0.36
C ALA A 73 -23.49 4.52 -0.16
N LEU A 74 -23.20 5.24 -1.24
CA LEU A 74 -24.14 6.16 -1.87
C LEU A 74 -25.38 5.42 -2.38
N SER A 75 -25.20 4.31 -3.09
CA SER A 75 -26.31 3.51 -3.66
C SER A 75 -27.20 2.87 -2.60
N GLN A 76 -26.63 2.51 -1.45
CA GLN A 76 -27.33 1.93 -0.32
C GLN A 76 -27.80 2.98 0.70
N SER A 77 -27.30 4.21 0.58
CA SER A 77 -27.70 5.30 1.46
C SER A 77 -29.15 5.68 1.17
N LYS A 78 -29.97 5.65 2.21
CA LYS A 78 -31.20 6.44 2.22
C LYS A 78 -30.76 7.86 2.56
N MET A 79 -30.42 8.64 1.53
CA MET A 79 -30.04 10.04 1.71
C MET A 79 -31.18 10.74 2.47
N ILE A 80 -30.96 11.04 3.75
CA ILE A 80 -31.94 11.81 4.52
C ILE A 80 -31.79 13.22 3.99
N GLY A 81 -32.78 13.69 3.23
CA GLY A 81 -32.70 14.97 2.52
C GLY A 81 -32.29 16.12 3.44
N THR A 82 -31.80 17.21 2.84
CA THR A 82 -31.18 18.35 3.53
C THR A 82 -32.01 18.86 4.71
N GLU A 83 -33.35 18.86 4.59
CA GLU A 83 -34.25 19.29 5.66
C GLU A 83 -34.20 18.39 6.90
N ALA A 84 -34.29 17.07 6.72
CA ALA A 84 -34.31 16.12 7.83
C ALA A 84 -32.95 16.08 8.55
N PHE A 85 -31.84 16.17 7.80
CA PHE A 85 -30.51 16.30 8.37
C PHE A 85 -30.33 17.62 9.14
N THR A 86 -30.75 18.74 8.56
CA THR A 86 -30.68 20.06 9.21
C THR A 86 -31.56 20.10 10.47
N SER A 87 -32.73 19.47 10.45
CA SER A 87 -33.61 19.35 11.59
C SER A 87 -32.98 18.52 12.72
N ALA A 88 -32.37 17.37 12.39
CA ALA A 88 -31.67 16.54 13.36
C ALA A 88 -30.49 17.29 14.02
N LEU A 89 -29.72 18.07 13.24
CA LEU A 89 -28.65 18.90 13.79
C LEU A 89 -29.19 20.01 14.72
N LYS A 90 -30.33 20.62 14.40
CA LYS A 90 -30.97 21.63 15.26
C LYS A 90 -31.45 21.03 16.58
N HIS A 91 -32.09 19.87 16.56
CA HIS A 91 -32.51 19.18 17.77
C HIS A 91 -31.31 18.81 18.66
N LEU A 92 -30.23 18.29 18.06
CA LEU A 92 -29.00 17.96 18.79
C LEU A 92 -28.34 19.22 19.41
N ALA A 93 -28.26 20.32 18.66
CA ALA A 93 -27.69 21.57 19.15
C ALA A 93 -28.51 22.19 20.29
N ASN A 94 -29.83 21.94 20.30
CA ASN A 94 -30.74 22.42 21.34
C ASN A 94 -30.83 21.46 22.54
N GLY A 95 -30.12 20.33 22.53
CA GLY A 95 -30.15 19.33 23.62
C GLY A 95 -31.43 18.51 23.68
N GLU A 96 -32.22 18.51 22.60
CA GLU A 96 -33.44 17.72 22.44
C GLU A 96 -33.05 16.40 21.77
N ALA A 97 -32.59 15.43 22.58
CA ALA A 97 -32.28 14.08 22.12
C ALA A 97 -33.42 13.10 22.48
#